data_AF-A0A933CXT9-F1
#
_entry.id   AF-A0A933CXT9-F1
#
_cell.length_a   1.000
_cell.length_b   1.000
_cell.length_c   1.000
_cell.angle_alpha   90.00
_cell.angle_beta   90.00
_cell.angle_gamma   90.00
#
_symmetry.space_group_name_H-M   'P 1'
#
loop_
_entity.id
_entity.type
_entity.pdbx_description
1 polymer ?
#
loop_
_entity_poly.entity_id
_entity_poly.type
_entity_poly.pdbx_seq_one_letter_code
_entity_poly.pdbx_strand_id
1 'polypeptide(L)'
;KVYRAETLKAAWQKVAANRGAAGVDGQSVERFAARAEMYLQEISVALERRTYRPTAVRRVEIPKGRGKFRPLGIPVVKDRIVQTALKFVLEPIFEREFLEMSYGFRPGLSSKDALREVDGWLKEGYTFEANGLSLSPEKTQVGDCREEGQGFEFLGYGFEAGRRWVRRKSLMAIRERIRMRTKRTRGDSLGRIIVDLNPILRGWFNYFKHAHRMTFSGMDGFVRRRLRAILRKQDKRPGMGRCREDHQRWPNKFFATQGLFTMIAARELASQSR
;
A
#
# COMPACT_ATOMS: atom_id res chain seq x y z
N LYS A 1 -31.91 -11.21 5.54
CA LYS A 1 -31.04 -10.08 5.98
C LYS A 1 -30.31 -9.42 4.81
N VAL A 2 -29.70 -10.19 3.90
CA VAL A 2 -28.95 -9.65 2.74
C VAL A 2 -29.84 -8.95 1.71
N TYR A 3 -31.01 -9.51 1.40
CA TYR A 3 -31.93 -8.98 0.38
C TYR A 3 -32.63 -7.65 0.74
N ARG A 4 -32.50 -7.15 1.98
CA ARG A 4 -33.20 -5.92 2.40
C ARG A 4 -32.69 -4.71 1.61
N ALA A 5 -33.62 -3.84 1.17
CA ALA A 5 -33.31 -2.66 0.37
C ALA A 5 -32.23 -1.77 1.00
N GLU A 6 -32.33 -1.50 2.31
CA GLU A 6 -31.33 -0.69 3.04
C GLU A 6 -29.92 -1.31 3.01
N THR A 7 -29.83 -2.63 3.20
CA THR A 7 -28.54 -3.35 3.15
C THR A 7 -27.92 -3.25 1.76
N LEU A 8 -28.73 -3.47 0.71
CA LEU A 8 -28.28 -3.41 -0.68
C LEU A 8 -27.90 -1.98 -1.10
N LYS A 9 -28.61 -0.96 -0.62
CA LYS A 9 -28.30 0.45 -0.84
C LYS A 9 -26.97 0.84 -0.19
N ALA A 10 -26.75 0.45 1.07
CA ALA A 10 -25.48 0.67 1.75
C ALA A 10 -24.32 -0.08 1.06
N ALA A 11 -24.56 -1.30 0.59
CA ALA A 11 -23.57 -2.09 -0.15
C ALA A 11 -23.22 -1.42 -1.49
N TRP A 12 -24.22 -0.92 -2.21
CA TRP A 12 -24.04 -0.15 -3.43
C TRP A 12 -23.19 1.11 -3.21
N GLN A 13 -23.45 1.89 -2.16
CA GLN A 13 -22.64 3.07 -1.84
C GLN A 13 -21.15 2.72 -1.67
N LYS A 14 -20.82 1.61 -0.98
CA LYS A 14 -19.43 1.15 -0.87
C LYS A 14 -18.84 0.70 -2.21
N VAL A 15 -19.60 -0.04 -3.03
CA VAL A 15 -19.15 -0.49 -4.36
C VAL A 15 -18.90 0.70 -5.29
N ALA A 16 -19.79 1.69 -5.27
CA ALA A 16 -19.68 2.91 -6.07
C ALA A 16 -18.44 3.73 -5.69
N ALA A 17 -18.19 3.91 -4.38
CA ALA A 17 -17.02 4.64 -3.89
C ALA A 17 -15.68 4.03 -4.34
N ASN A 18 -15.63 2.70 -4.51
CA ASN A 18 -14.43 1.98 -4.97
C ASN A 18 -14.07 2.24 -6.43
N ARG A 19 -14.99 2.76 -7.26
CA ARG A 19 -14.76 3.07 -8.69
C ARG A 19 -14.11 1.91 -9.46
N GLY A 20 -14.54 0.69 -9.14
CA GLY A 20 -13.95 -0.54 -9.68
C GLY A 20 -14.32 -0.76 -11.14
N ALA A 21 -13.37 -1.27 -11.94
CA ALA A 21 -13.59 -1.61 -13.34
C ALA A 21 -14.78 -2.56 -13.54
N ALA A 22 -15.37 -2.54 -14.75
CA ALA A 22 -16.49 -3.39 -15.12
C ALA A 22 -16.13 -4.89 -15.10
N GLY A 23 -17.15 -5.72 -14.86
CA GLY A 23 -17.07 -7.17 -14.92
C GLY A 23 -17.14 -7.69 -16.36
N VAL A 24 -17.55 -8.95 -16.53
CA VAL A 24 -17.67 -9.59 -17.85
C VAL A 24 -18.83 -9.02 -18.68
N ASP A 25 -19.83 -8.43 -18.00
CA ASP A 25 -21.01 -7.78 -18.59
C ASP A 25 -20.73 -6.39 -19.17
N GLY A 26 -19.52 -5.85 -18.97
CA GLY A 26 -19.14 -4.52 -19.43
C GLY A 26 -19.88 -3.36 -18.75
N GLN A 27 -20.69 -3.62 -17.71
CA GLN A 27 -21.43 -2.57 -17.02
C GLN A 27 -20.51 -1.82 -16.06
N SER A 28 -20.31 -0.52 -16.31
CA SER A 28 -19.54 0.35 -15.41
C SER A 28 -20.37 0.74 -14.19
N VAL A 29 -19.67 1.26 -13.16
CA VAL A 29 -20.32 1.80 -11.96
C VAL A 29 -21.24 2.98 -12.33
N GLU A 30 -20.81 3.83 -13.25
CA GLU A 30 -21.56 5.00 -13.71
C GLU A 30 -22.84 4.56 -14.44
N ARG A 31 -22.75 3.54 -15.30
CA ARG A 31 -23.91 2.99 -16.01
C ARG A 31 -24.88 2.30 -15.06
N PHE A 32 -24.38 1.62 -14.03
CA PHE A 32 -25.22 1.05 -12.98
C PHE A 32 -25.93 2.18 -12.19
N ALA A 33 -25.19 3.23 -11.83
CA ALA A 33 -25.70 4.37 -11.06
C ALA A 33 -26.92 5.03 -11.72
N ALA A 34 -26.89 5.18 -13.05
CA ALA A 34 -27.98 5.77 -13.83
C ALA A 34 -29.33 5.04 -13.68
N ARG A 35 -29.33 3.78 -13.26
CA ARG A 35 -30.54 2.97 -13.03
C ARG A 35 -30.46 2.15 -11.73
N ALA A 36 -29.80 2.71 -10.71
CA ALA A 36 -29.45 1.96 -9.51
C ALA A 36 -30.68 1.40 -8.78
N GLU A 37 -31.74 2.20 -8.62
CA GLU A 37 -32.96 1.78 -7.92
C GLU A 37 -33.59 0.53 -8.54
N MET A 38 -33.72 0.53 -9.87
CA MET A 38 -34.26 -0.62 -10.62
C MET A 38 -33.38 -1.86 -10.44
N TYR A 39 -32.05 -1.74 -10.56
CA TYR A 39 -31.15 -2.88 -10.39
C TYR A 39 -31.09 -3.39 -8.95
N LEU A 40 -31.17 -2.51 -7.96
CA LEU A 40 -31.22 -2.91 -6.55
C LEU A 40 -32.52 -3.65 -6.24
N GLN A 41 -33.65 -3.20 -6.79
CA GLN A 41 -34.92 -3.91 -6.67
C GLN A 41 -34.87 -5.30 -7.32
N GLU A 42 -34.27 -5.39 -8.51
CA GLU A 42 -34.07 -6.67 -9.21
C GLU A 42 -33.24 -7.64 -8.35
N ILE A 43 -32.12 -7.18 -7.77
CA ILE A 43 -31.29 -7.99 -6.87
C ILE A 43 -32.08 -8.40 -5.62
N SER A 44 -32.82 -7.48 -5.02
CA SER A 44 -33.63 -7.74 -3.82
C SER A 44 -34.60 -8.89 -4.05
N VAL A 45 -35.41 -8.80 -5.12
CA VAL A 45 -36.40 -9.83 -5.47
C VAL A 45 -35.73 -11.16 -5.81
N ALA A 46 -34.63 -11.15 -6.57
CA ALA A 46 -33.92 -12.37 -6.93
C ALA A 46 -33.30 -13.07 -5.71
N LEU A 47 -32.78 -12.33 -4.75
CA LEU A 47 -32.23 -12.89 -3.50
C LEU A 47 -33.35 -13.43 -2.59
N GLU A 48 -34.46 -12.70 -2.48
CA GLU A 48 -35.62 -13.11 -1.67
C GLU A 48 -36.23 -14.41 -2.19
N ARG A 49 -36.40 -14.52 -3.53
CA ARG A 49 -36.91 -15.72 -4.20
C ARG A 49 -35.87 -16.83 -4.38
N ARG A 50 -34.62 -16.62 -3.91
CA ARG A 50 -33.50 -17.55 -4.07
C ARG A 50 -33.18 -17.93 -5.53
N THR A 51 -33.47 -17.03 -6.47
CA THR A 51 -33.20 -17.23 -7.90
C THR A 51 -31.91 -16.56 -8.36
N TYR A 52 -31.28 -15.73 -7.52
CA TYR A 52 -30.03 -15.05 -7.84
C TYR A 52 -28.91 -16.05 -8.17
N ARG A 53 -28.31 -15.91 -9.35
CA ARG A 53 -27.13 -16.68 -9.78
C ARG A 53 -25.96 -15.72 -10.08
N PRO A 54 -24.82 -15.86 -9.38
CA PRO A 54 -23.64 -15.06 -9.66
C PRO A 54 -23.15 -15.23 -11.09
N THR A 55 -22.62 -14.15 -11.67
CA THR A 55 -22.07 -14.17 -13.02
C THR A 55 -20.60 -14.57 -12.99
N ALA A 56 -20.10 -15.12 -14.11
CA ALA A 56 -18.68 -15.41 -14.26
C ALA A 56 -17.81 -14.16 -14.05
N VAL A 57 -16.68 -14.32 -13.36
CA VAL A 57 -15.74 -13.21 -13.12
C VAL A 57 -14.88 -12.94 -14.35
N ARG A 58 -14.64 -11.66 -14.66
CA ARG A 58 -13.71 -11.27 -15.72
C ARG A 58 -12.27 -11.46 -15.25
N ARG A 59 -11.46 -12.22 -15.99
CA ARG A 59 -10.05 -12.45 -15.67
C ARG A 59 -9.18 -11.30 -16.16
N VAL A 60 -8.29 -10.82 -15.29
CA VAL A 60 -7.28 -9.80 -15.61
C VAL A 60 -5.96 -10.20 -15.00
N GLU A 61 -4.89 -10.12 -15.78
CA GLU A 61 -3.54 -10.36 -15.28
C GLU A 61 -2.90 -9.06 -14.79
N ILE A 62 -2.50 -9.06 -13.51
CA ILE A 62 -1.79 -7.92 -12.91
C ILE A 62 -0.31 -8.29 -12.74
N PRO A 63 0.63 -7.50 -13.29
CA PRO A 63 2.06 -7.75 -13.11
C PRO A 63 2.46 -7.72 -11.62
N LYS A 64 3.09 -8.79 -11.14
CA LYS A 64 3.72 -8.88 -9.80
C LYS A 64 5.22 -8.51 -9.82
N GLY A 65 5.75 -8.20 -11.01
CA GLY A 65 7.16 -7.94 -11.28
C GLY A 65 7.95 -9.20 -11.63
N ARG A 66 9.10 -9.03 -12.32
CA ARG A 66 9.97 -10.13 -12.83
C ARG A 66 9.20 -11.19 -13.64
N GLY A 67 8.35 -10.76 -14.57
CA GLY A 67 7.59 -11.65 -15.46
C GLY A 67 6.50 -12.50 -14.79
N LYS A 68 6.24 -12.34 -13.49
CA LYS A 68 5.17 -13.04 -12.79
C LYS A 68 3.88 -12.23 -12.82
N PHE A 69 2.74 -12.90 -13.00
CA PHE A 69 1.41 -12.30 -13.02
C PHE A 69 0.55 -12.81 -11.86
N ARG A 70 -0.40 -11.98 -11.42
CA ARG A 70 -1.48 -12.36 -10.51
C ARG A 70 -2.78 -12.35 -11.29
N PRO A 71 -3.45 -13.50 -11.48
CA PRO A 71 -4.79 -13.50 -12.04
C PRO A 71 -5.74 -12.86 -11.01
N LEU A 72 -6.47 -11.85 -11.44
CA LEU A 72 -7.56 -11.24 -10.70
C LEU A 72 -8.88 -11.61 -11.36
N GLY A 73 -9.88 -11.98 -10.56
CA GLY A 73 -11.27 -12.08 -11.01
C GLY A 73 -12.01 -10.79 -10.64
N ILE A 74 -12.60 -10.12 -11.61
CA ILE A 74 -13.42 -8.92 -11.40
C ILE A 74 -14.89 -9.33 -11.58
N PRO A 75 -15.67 -9.43 -10.49
CA PRO A 75 -17.11 -9.70 -10.58
C PRO A 75 -17.85 -8.51 -11.19
N VAL A 76 -19.07 -8.77 -11.70
CA VAL A 76 -19.97 -7.72 -12.17
C VAL A 76 -20.44 -6.83 -11.01
N VAL A 77 -20.98 -5.65 -11.32
CA VAL A 77 -21.43 -4.69 -10.30
C VAL A 77 -22.45 -5.32 -9.35
N LYS A 78 -23.44 -6.05 -9.88
CA LYS A 78 -24.46 -6.77 -9.10
C LYS A 78 -23.82 -7.73 -8.07
N ASP A 79 -22.90 -8.58 -8.52
CA ASP A 79 -22.21 -9.54 -7.65
C ASP A 79 -21.40 -8.86 -6.55
N ARG A 80 -20.73 -7.74 -6.86
CA ARG A 80 -19.99 -6.97 -5.84
C ARG A 80 -20.92 -6.40 -4.77
N ILE A 81 -22.13 -5.95 -5.15
CA ILE A 81 -23.14 -5.47 -4.20
C ILE A 81 -23.60 -6.62 -3.30
N VAL A 82 -23.94 -7.77 -3.88
CA VAL A 82 -24.37 -8.95 -3.11
C VAL A 82 -23.27 -9.43 -2.16
N GLN A 83 -22.02 -9.52 -2.62
CA GLN A 83 -20.86 -9.89 -1.78
C GLN A 83 -20.63 -8.87 -0.65
N THR A 84 -20.80 -7.58 -0.93
CA THR A 84 -20.66 -6.52 0.08
C THR A 84 -21.79 -6.56 1.10
N ALA A 85 -23.02 -6.80 0.65
CA ALA A 85 -24.18 -6.97 1.53
C ALA A 85 -24.04 -8.21 2.41
N LEU A 86 -23.54 -9.32 1.86
CA LEU A 86 -23.20 -10.52 2.62
C LEU A 86 -22.13 -10.21 3.67
N LYS A 87 -21.09 -9.47 3.29
CA LYS A 87 -20.04 -9.02 4.21
C LYS A 87 -20.62 -8.25 5.40
N PHE A 88 -21.56 -7.33 5.19
CA PHE A 88 -22.17 -6.58 6.32
C PHE A 88 -22.91 -7.46 7.31
N VAL A 89 -23.48 -8.56 6.85
CA VAL A 89 -24.21 -9.51 7.71
C VAL A 89 -23.25 -10.44 8.45
N LEU A 90 -22.18 -10.88 7.79
CA LEU A 90 -21.22 -11.85 8.34
C LEU A 90 -20.16 -11.19 9.22
N GLU A 91 -19.69 -10.00 8.88
CA GLU A 91 -18.58 -9.32 9.56
C GLU A 91 -18.83 -9.16 11.08
N PRO A 92 -19.99 -8.67 11.56
CA PRO A 92 -20.24 -8.54 13.00
C PRO A 92 -20.33 -9.87 13.77
N ILE A 93 -20.59 -10.99 13.06
CA ILE A 93 -20.65 -12.33 13.66
C ILE A 93 -19.22 -12.82 13.89
N PHE A 94 -18.42 -12.86 12.83
CA PHE A 94 -17.05 -13.35 12.90
C PHE A 94 -16.11 -12.44 13.69
N GLU A 95 -16.38 -11.12 13.73
CA GLU A 95 -15.56 -10.18 14.50
C GLU A 95 -15.51 -10.50 16.00
N ARG A 96 -16.54 -11.17 16.53
CA ARG A 96 -16.59 -11.64 17.93
C ARG A 96 -15.81 -12.92 18.18
N GLU A 97 -15.50 -13.67 17.14
CA GLU A 97 -14.81 -14.96 17.22
C GLU A 97 -13.31 -14.85 16.87
N PHE A 98 -12.92 -13.79 16.15
CA PHE A 98 -11.52 -13.60 15.78
C PHE A 98 -10.63 -13.36 17.00
N LEU A 99 -9.49 -14.05 17.02
CA LEU A 99 -8.42 -13.84 17.99
C LEU A 99 -7.95 -12.37 17.99
N GLU A 100 -7.62 -11.84 19.17
CA GLU A 100 -7.16 -10.46 19.33
C GLU A 100 -5.90 -10.18 18.49
N MET A 101 -4.98 -11.15 18.43
CA MET A 101 -3.74 -11.08 17.65
C MET A 101 -3.93 -11.22 16.12
N SER A 102 -5.18 -11.29 15.63
CA SER A 102 -5.49 -11.31 14.20
C SER A 102 -5.76 -9.91 13.68
N TYR A 103 -4.92 -9.42 12.76
CA TYR A 103 -5.00 -8.04 12.23
C TYR A 103 -5.44 -7.96 10.76
N GLY A 104 -5.50 -9.10 10.07
CA GLY A 104 -5.70 -9.14 8.63
C GLY A 104 -7.15 -8.85 8.23
N PHE A 105 -7.37 -7.84 7.40
CA PHE A 105 -8.67 -7.53 6.75
C PHE A 105 -9.84 -7.25 7.71
N ARG A 106 -9.55 -6.89 8.96
CA ARG A 106 -10.55 -6.54 9.98
C ARG A 106 -10.84 -5.05 10.03
N PRO A 107 -12.08 -4.64 10.35
CA PRO A 107 -12.43 -3.23 10.50
C PRO A 107 -11.67 -2.59 11.66
N GLY A 108 -11.18 -1.36 11.48
CA GLY A 108 -10.47 -0.62 12.53
C GLY A 108 -9.04 -1.10 12.83
N LEU A 109 -8.63 -2.26 12.30
CA LEU A 109 -7.30 -2.81 12.46
C LEU A 109 -6.46 -2.66 11.18
N SER A 110 -5.16 -2.48 11.38
CA SER A 110 -4.20 -2.21 10.32
C SER A 110 -2.93 -3.03 10.50
N SER A 111 -2.15 -3.14 9.41
CA SER A 111 -0.81 -3.73 9.46
C SER A 111 0.12 -3.05 10.47
N LYS A 112 -0.15 -1.79 10.85
CA LYS A 112 0.64 -1.08 11.85
C LYS A 112 0.36 -1.56 13.27
N ASP A 113 -0.82 -2.07 13.54
CA ASP A 113 -1.21 -2.54 14.87
C ASP A 113 -0.48 -3.84 15.17
N ALA A 114 -0.47 -4.77 14.21
CA ALA A 114 0.39 -5.96 14.24
C ALA A 114 1.87 -5.61 14.44
N LEU A 115 2.39 -4.59 13.75
CA LEU A 115 3.79 -4.15 13.89
C LEU A 115 4.08 -3.49 15.25
N ARG A 116 3.07 -2.94 15.94
CA ARG A 116 3.22 -2.37 17.29
C ARG A 116 3.31 -3.48 18.32
N GLU A 117 2.49 -4.52 18.22
CA GLU A 117 2.59 -5.68 19.10
C GLU A 117 3.93 -6.41 18.96
N VAL A 118 4.36 -6.70 17.73
CA VAL A 118 5.66 -7.34 17.49
C VAL A 118 6.81 -6.51 18.09
N ASP A 119 6.75 -5.18 17.99
CA ASP A 119 7.75 -4.31 18.63
C ASP A 119 7.67 -4.29 20.15
N GLY A 120 6.48 -4.46 20.73
CA GLY A 120 6.29 -4.63 22.17
C GLY A 120 6.93 -5.93 22.67
N TRP A 121 6.58 -7.05 22.04
CA TRP A 121 7.13 -8.36 22.37
C TRP A 121 8.66 -8.40 22.27
N LEU A 122 9.23 -7.76 21.25
CA LEU A 122 10.68 -7.65 21.08
C LEU A 122 11.36 -6.82 22.19
N LYS A 123 10.69 -5.79 22.71
CA LYS A 123 11.21 -4.99 23.84
C LYS A 123 11.12 -5.72 25.16
N GLU A 124 10.08 -6.53 25.33
CA GLU A 124 9.85 -7.35 26.52
C GLU A 124 10.68 -8.64 26.51
N GLY A 125 11.36 -8.95 25.40
CA GLY A 125 12.32 -10.05 25.31
C GLY A 125 11.70 -11.41 25.00
N TYR A 126 10.47 -11.46 24.50
CA TYR A 126 9.80 -12.72 24.13
C TYR A 126 10.52 -13.42 22.98
N THR A 127 10.84 -14.71 23.17
CA THR A 127 11.39 -15.62 22.16
C THR A 127 10.36 -16.68 21.75
N PHE A 128 10.54 -17.26 20.55
CA PHE A 128 9.62 -18.21 19.94
C PHE A 128 9.49 -19.55 20.71
N GLU A 129 10.46 -19.89 21.56
CA GLU A 129 10.56 -21.20 22.24
C GLU A 129 9.38 -21.51 23.18
N ALA A 130 8.60 -20.50 23.59
CA ALA A 130 7.51 -20.69 24.57
C ALA A 130 6.19 -21.23 23.99
N ASN A 131 5.99 -21.24 22.67
CA ASN A 131 4.69 -21.59 22.07
C ASN A 131 4.83 -22.73 21.06
N GLY A 132 4.63 -23.96 21.54
CA GLY A 132 4.81 -25.24 20.82
C GLY A 132 3.95 -25.46 19.58
N LEU A 133 4.18 -24.68 18.53
CA LEU A 133 3.57 -24.81 17.21
C LEU A 133 4.59 -25.26 16.16
N SER A 134 4.23 -26.29 15.40
CA SER A 134 5.05 -26.80 14.29
C SER A 134 4.87 -25.94 13.04
N LEU A 135 5.98 -25.46 12.48
CA LEU A 135 6.00 -24.49 11.37
C LEU A 135 6.38 -25.12 10.02
N SER A 136 6.01 -24.46 8.92
CA SER A 136 6.30 -24.93 7.55
C SER A 136 7.81 -24.83 7.23
N PRO A 137 8.48 -25.91 6.79
CA PRO A 137 9.94 -25.95 6.67
C PRO A 137 10.54 -25.00 5.62
N GLU A 138 9.80 -24.62 4.58
CA GLU A 138 10.32 -23.78 3.48
C GLU A 138 10.23 -22.27 3.73
N LYS A 139 9.35 -21.84 4.63
CA LYS A 139 9.08 -20.41 4.90
C LYS A 139 9.54 -19.97 6.28
N THR A 140 9.90 -20.93 7.12
CA THR A 140 10.17 -20.69 8.52
C THR A 140 11.66 -20.70 8.75
N GLN A 141 12.16 -19.56 9.19
CA GLN A 141 13.48 -19.42 9.74
C GLN A 141 13.29 -18.96 11.18
N VAL A 142 13.78 -19.75 12.13
CA VAL A 142 13.90 -19.33 13.53
C VAL A 142 15.17 -18.52 13.63
N GLY A 143 15.10 -17.33 14.21
CA GLY A 143 16.25 -16.46 14.41
C GLY A 143 16.02 -15.50 15.56
N ASP A 144 17.06 -15.22 16.33
CA ASP A 144 17.01 -14.23 17.41
C ASP A 144 17.13 -12.80 16.84
N CYS A 145 16.07 -12.02 16.99
CA CYS A 145 16.01 -10.65 16.48
C CYS A 145 16.91 -9.65 17.22
N ARG A 146 17.52 -10.09 18.33
CA ARG A 146 18.50 -9.32 19.09
C ARG A 146 19.90 -9.45 18.50
N GLU A 147 20.18 -10.52 17.77
CA GLU A 147 21.47 -10.75 17.13
C GLU A 147 21.50 -10.22 15.69
N GLU A 148 22.66 -9.73 15.28
CA GLU A 148 22.90 -9.28 13.90
C GLU A 148 22.98 -10.52 12.99
N GLY A 149 22.29 -10.49 11.85
CA GLY A 149 22.20 -11.60 10.90
C GLY A 149 21.09 -12.62 11.17
N GLN A 150 20.44 -12.59 12.34
CA GLN A 150 19.37 -13.53 12.73
C GLN A 150 17.95 -12.90 12.70
N GLY A 151 17.80 -11.74 12.08
CA GLY A 151 16.53 -11.03 11.97
C GLY A 151 15.49 -11.66 11.04
N PHE A 152 14.22 -11.27 11.17
CA PHE A 152 13.14 -11.69 10.26
C PHE A 152 12.46 -10.54 9.51
N GLU A 153 11.79 -10.86 8.40
CA GLU A 153 11.02 -9.91 7.60
C GLU A 153 9.51 -10.06 7.84
N PHE A 154 8.81 -9.00 8.24
CA PHE A 154 7.37 -9.01 8.45
C PHE A 154 6.69 -7.72 7.95
N LEU A 155 5.59 -7.86 7.20
CA LEU A 155 4.80 -6.76 6.63
C LEU A 155 5.60 -5.64 5.94
N GLY A 156 6.74 -6.01 5.33
CA GLY A 156 7.61 -5.09 4.60
C GLY A 156 8.71 -4.43 5.45
N TYR A 157 8.80 -4.77 6.73
CA TYR A 157 9.89 -4.42 7.63
C TYR A 157 10.84 -5.61 7.79
N GLY A 158 12.10 -5.33 8.11
CA GLY A 158 13.06 -6.28 8.68
C GLY A 158 13.32 -5.90 10.13
N PHE A 159 13.36 -6.88 11.02
CA PHE A 159 13.63 -6.72 12.44
C PHE A 159 14.98 -7.35 12.74
N GLU A 160 15.94 -6.55 13.21
CA GLU A 160 17.31 -7.01 13.43
C GLU A 160 18.00 -6.11 14.46
N ALA A 161 18.77 -6.72 15.38
CA ALA A 161 19.47 -6.03 16.47
C ALA A 161 18.58 -5.04 17.24
N GLY A 162 17.34 -5.43 17.53
CA GLY A 162 16.35 -4.58 18.22
C GLY A 162 15.89 -3.35 17.42
N ARG A 163 16.19 -3.28 16.12
CA ARG A 163 15.82 -2.18 15.22
C ARG A 163 14.90 -2.66 14.10
N ARG A 164 14.08 -1.74 13.62
CA ARG A 164 13.21 -1.93 12.46
C ARG A 164 13.78 -1.24 11.23
N TRP A 165 13.97 -1.99 10.16
CA TRP A 165 14.48 -1.53 8.88
C TRP A 165 13.41 -1.73 7.79
N VAL A 166 13.50 -0.98 6.69
CA VAL A 166 12.65 -1.27 5.54
C VAL A 166 13.26 -2.42 4.74
N ARG A 167 12.45 -3.44 4.46
CA ARG A 167 12.83 -4.59 3.64
C ARG A 167 13.46 -4.15 2.31
N ARG A 168 14.55 -4.81 1.90
CA ARG A 168 15.28 -4.51 0.65
C ARG A 168 14.35 -4.51 -0.58
N LYS A 169 13.43 -5.47 -0.65
CA LYS A 169 12.44 -5.55 -1.73
C LYS A 169 11.52 -4.32 -1.78
N SER A 170 11.05 -3.87 -0.62
CA SER A 170 10.21 -2.66 -0.49
C SER A 170 10.98 -1.40 -0.91
N LEU A 171 12.27 -1.30 -0.53
CA LEU A 171 13.17 -0.22 -0.97
C LEU A 171 13.40 -0.22 -2.48
N MET A 172 13.62 -1.39 -3.08
CA MET A 172 13.81 -1.49 -4.53
C MET A 172 12.53 -1.12 -5.28
N ALA A 173 11.36 -1.53 -4.79
CA ALA A 173 10.07 -1.21 -5.39
C ALA A 173 9.80 0.31 -5.44
N ILE A 174 10.05 1.03 -4.32
CA ILE A 174 9.87 2.48 -4.31
C ILE A 174 10.90 3.20 -5.19
N ARG A 175 12.16 2.74 -5.20
CA ARG A 175 13.19 3.29 -6.08
C ARG A 175 12.80 3.13 -7.54
N GLU A 176 12.21 2.00 -7.92
CA GLU A 176 11.75 1.77 -9.28
C GLU A 176 10.59 2.68 -9.67
N ARG A 177 9.61 2.85 -8.78
CA ARG A 177 8.53 3.82 -8.98
C ARG A 177 9.06 5.24 -9.19
N ILE A 178 10.05 5.66 -8.39
CA ILE A 178 10.70 6.96 -8.52
C ILE A 178 11.43 7.05 -9.87
N ARG A 179 12.18 6.02 -10.29
CA ARG A 179 12.87 6.00 -11.59
C ARG A 179 11.90 6.17 -12.75
N MET A 180 10.78 5.46 -12.73
CA MET A 180 9.76 5.56 -13.78
C MET A 180 9.20 6.98 -13.91
N ARG A 181 9.09 7.72 -12.81
CA ARG A 181 8.60 9.12 -12.80
C ARG A 181 9.69 10.17 -13.00
N THR A 182 10.96 9.81 -12.82
CA THR A 182 12.14 10.69 -12.95
C THR A 182 13.05 10.27 -14.11
N LYS A 183 12.45 9.84 -15.21
CA LYS A 183 13.18 9.59 -16.46
C LYS A 183 13.91 10.86 -16.87
N ARG A 184 15.18 10.74 -17.25
CA ARG A 184 16.04 11.88 -17.60
C ARG A 184 15.57 12.62 -18.86
N THR A 185 14.87 11.91 -19.74
CA THR A 185 14.30 12.43 -21.00
C THR A 185 12.94 13.09 -20.81
N ARG A 186 12.45 13.19 -19.57
CA ARG A 186 11.15 13.82 -19.27
C ARG A 186 11.25 15.33 -19.52
N GLY A 187 10.35 15.86 -20.34
CA GLY A 187 10.30 17.28 -20.73
C GLY A 187 9.55 18.21 -19.77
N ASP A 188 9.08 17.70 -18.63
CA ASP A 188 8.32 18.49 -17.67
C ASP A 188 9.21 19.44 -16.84
N SER A 189 8.61 20.52 -16.33
CA SER A 189 9.26 21.42 -15.37
C SER A 189 9.58 20.71 -14.05
N LEU A 190 10.61 21.19 -13.35
CA LEU A 190 11.00 20.62 -12.04
C LEU A 190 9.82 20.62 -11.05
N GLY A 191 9.07 21.72 -10.98
CA GLY A 191 7.90 21.84 -10.11
C GLY A 191 6.85 20.77 -10.39
N ARG A 192 6.54 20.50 -11.67
CA ARG A 192 5.59 19.44 -12.04
C ARG A 192 6.09 18.06 -11.64
N ILE A 193 7.39 17.78 -11.84
CA ILE A 193 8.01 16.52 -11.42
C ILE A 193 7.91 16.33 -9.90
N ILE A 194 8.14 17.39 -9.13
CA ILE A 194 8.03 17.36 -7.66
C ILE A 194 6.59 17.10 -7.22
N VAL A 195 5.61 17.78 -7.83
CA VAL A 195 4.18 17.57 -7.57
C VAL A 195 3.79 16.10 -7.79
N ASP A 196 4.28 15.48 -8.87
CA ASP A 196 4.00 14.07 -9.16
C ASP A 196 4.70 13.09 -8.19
N LEU A 197 5.88 13.47 -7.67
CA LEU A 197 6.66 12.62 -6.76
C LEU A 197 6.15 12.66 -5.32
N ASN A 198 5.73 13.84 -4.84
CA ASN A 198 5.39 14.06 -3.44
C ASN A 198 4.33 13.08 -2.88
N PRO A 199 3.23 12.76 -3.58
CA PRO A 199 2.25 11.77 -3.09
C PRO A 199 2.86 10.38 -2.88
N ILE A 200 3.78 9.97 -3.77
CA ILE A 200 4.46 8.67 -3.68
C ILE A 200 5.38 8.64 -2.45
N LEU A 201 6.15 9.71 -2.25
CA LEU A 201 7.08 9.81 -1.12
C LEU A 201 6.34 9.91 0.22
N ARG A 202 5.29 10.73 0.31
CA ARG A 202 4.46 10.88 1.50
C ARG A 202 3.76 9.58 1.88
N GLY A 203 3.14 8.89 0.91
CA GLY A 203 2.48 7.61 1.16
C GLY A 203 3.46 6.54 1.64
N TRP A 204 4.64 6.46 1.02
CA TRP A 204 5.69 5.54 1.44
C TRP A 204 6.21 5.87 2.84
N PHE A 205 6.49 7.15 3.13
CA PHE A 205 6.92 7.60 4.45
C PHE A 205 5.87 7.30 5.53
N ASN A 206 4.59 7.62 5.30
CA ASN A 206 3.53 7.38 6.26
C ASN A 206 3.37 5.90 6.64
N TYR A 207 3.68 4.99 5.72
CA TYR A 207 3.71 3.56 6.02
C TYR A 207 5.00 3.17 6.77
N PHE A 208 6.17 3.63 6.29
CA PHE A 208 7.49 3.23 6.79
C PHE A 208 8.10 4.12 7.89
N LYS A 209 7.38 5.12 8.42
CA LYS A 209 7.91 6.13 9.35
C LYS A 209 8.57 5.59 10.62
N HIS A 210 8.26 4.35 11.00
CA HIS A 210 8.83 3.67 12.17
C HIS A 210 10.16 2.95 11.87
N ALA A 211 10.62 2.96 10.61
CA ALA A 211 11.91 2.41 10.25
C ALA A 211 13.07 3.30 10.72
N HIS A 212 14.26 2.73 10.76
CA HIS A 212 15.48 3.39 11.20
C HIS A 212 15.83 4.63 10.34
N ARG A 213 16.34 5.69 11.00
CA ARG A 213 16.57 7.02 10.41
C ARG A 213 17.43 7.00 9.14
N MET A 214 18.42 6.10 9.09
CA MET A 214 19.37 6.00 7.98
C MET A 214 18.69 5.65 6.65
N THR A 215 17.56 4.93 6.70
CA THR A 215 16.81 4.58 5.50
C THR A 215 16.25 5.82 4.79
N PHE A 216 15.81 6.82 5.55
CA PHE A 216 15.23 8.06 5.01
C PHE A 216 16.29 8.94 4.37
N SER A 217 17.45 9.10 5.03
CA SER A 217 18.57 9.88 4.48
C SER A 217 19.05 9.34 3.13
N GLY A 218 19.23 8.02 3.03
CA GLY A 218 19.61 7.37 1.78
C GLY A 218 18.56 7.52 0.67
N MET A 219 17.27 7.52 1.01
CA MET A 219 16.18 7.70 0.04
C MET A 219 16.08 9.15 -0.45
N ASP A 220 16.11 10.11 0.47
CA ASP A 220 16.08 11.54 0.17
C ASP A 220 17.28 11.94 -0.73
N GLY A 221 18.47 11.42 -0.43
CA GLY A 221 19.65 11.59 -1.28
C GLY A 221 19.48 10.98 -2.67
N PHE A 222 18.86 9.80 -2.77
CA PHE A 222 18.55 9.16 -4.04
C PHE A 222 17.60 10.01 -4.91
N VAL A 223 16.54 10.55 -4.32
CA VAL A 223 15.57 11.44 -5.00
C VAL A 223 16.25 12.72 -5.49
N ARG A 224 16.99 13.42 -4.62
CA ARG A 224 17.70 14.66 -5.00
C ARG A 224 18.70 14.42 -6.14
N ARG A 225 19.45 13.32 -6.09
CA ARG A 225 20.37 12.94 -7.18
C ARG A 225 19.64 12.73 -8.50
N ARG A 226 18.43 12.16 -8.48
CA ARG A 226 17.62 11.97 -9.69
C ARG A 226 17.15 13.29 -10.27
N LEU A 227 16.68 14.21 -9.43
CA LEU A 227 16.26 15.55 -9.84
C LEU A 227 17.44 16.37 -10.40
N ARG A 228 18.61 16.34 -9.74
CA ARG A 228 19.84 16.97 -10.27
C ARG A 228 20.21 16.44 -11.65
N ALA A 229 20.09 15.13 -11.88
CA ALA A 229 20.38 14.54 -13.18
C ALA A 229 19.41 15.01 -14.30
N ILE A 230 18.17 15.36 -13.96
CA ILE A 230 17.19 15.94 -14.89
C ILE A 230 17.56 17.39 -15.20
N LEU A 231 17.79 18.20 -14.17
CA LEU A 231 18.19 19.60 -14.33
C LEU A 231 19.47 19.73 -15.16
N ARG A 232 20.46 18.86 -14.91
CA ARG A 232 21.68 18.81 -15.70
C ARG A 232 21.42 18.48 -17.18
N LYS A 233 20.43 17.63 -17.49
CA LYS A 233 20.04 17.34 -18.88
C LYS A 233 19.34 18.54 -19.51
N GLN A 234 18.49 19.25 -18.76
CA GLN A 234 17.82 20.47 -19.21
C GLN A 234 18.84 21.57 -19.52
N ASP A 235 19.90 21.68 -18.72
CA ASP A 235 21.07 22.55 -18.96
C ASP A 235 22.00 22.07 -20.09
N LYS A 236 21.61 21.03 -20.85
CA LYS A 236 22.41 20.41 -21.93
C LYS A 236 23.78 19.87 -21.48
N ARG A 237 23.99 19.62 -20.18
CA ARG A 237 25.25 19.09 -19.63
C ARG A 237 25.23 17.55 -19.59
N PRO A 238 26.33 16.85 -19.95
CA PRO A 238 26.43 15.39 -19.86
C PRO A 238 26.49 14.93 -18.39
N GLY A 239 26.27 13.64 -18.09
CA GLY A 239 26.44 13.09 -16.73
C GLY A 239 25.21 13.10 -15.81
N MET A 240 25.41 12.73 -14.53
CA MET A 240 24.35 12.31 -13.60
C MET A 240 24.16 13.22 -12.37
N GLY A 241 24.65 14.46 -12.40
CA GLY A 241 24.36 15.41 -11.32
C GLY A 241 25.12 15.15 -10.01
N ARG A 242 26.31 14.53 -10.07
CA ARG A 242 27.06 14.03 -8.89
C ARG A 242 28.28 14.87 -8.49
N CYS A 243 28.68 15.87 -9.28
CA CYS A 243 29.86 16.65 -8.95
C CYS A 243 29.57 17.71 -7.88
N ARG A 244 30.62 18.22 -7.24
CA ARG A 244 30.54 19.26 -6.21
C ARG A 244 29.84 20.52 -6.73
N GLU A 245 30.12 20.93 -7.95
CA GLU A 245 29.45 22.06 -8.62
C GLU A 245 27.94 21.86 -8.70
N ASP A 246 27.46 20.66 -9.07
CA ASP A 246 26.02 20.37 -9.16
C ASP A 246 25.36 20.45 -7.77
N HIS A 247 26.10 20.13 -6.70
CA HIS A 247 25.64 20.26 -5.32
C HIS A 247 25.59 21.71 -4.83
N GLN A 248 26.51 22.55 -5.32
CA GLN A 248 26.52 24.00 -5.05
C GLN A 248 25.42 24.73 -5.82
N ARG A 249 25.20 24.35 -7.10
CA ARG A 249 24.18 24.95 -7.97
C ARG A 249 22.76 24.55 -7.56
N TRP A 250 22.55 23.30 -7.17
CA TRP A 250 21.27 22.80 -6.68
C TRP A 250 21.41 22.21 -5.27
N PRO A 251 21.55 23.07 -4.25
CA PRO A 251 21.68 22.64 -2.86
C PRO A 251 20.38 21.99 -2.35
N ASN A 252 20.42 21.33 -1.20
CA ASN A 252 19.21 20.71 -0.63
C ASN A 252 18.10 21.75 -0.39
N LYS A 253 18.48 22.97 0.00
CA LYS A 253 17.55 24.11 0.19
C LYS A 253 16.82 24.47 -1.10
N PHE A 254 17.47 24.37 -2.27
CA PHE A 254 16.83 24.62 -3.57
C PHE A 254 15.67 23.66 -3.84
N PHE A 255 15.82 22.36 -3.54
CA PHE A 255 14.70 21.43 -3.71
C PHE A 255 13.59 21.65 -2.67
N ALA A 256 13.96 22.07 -1.46
CA ALA A 256 12.99 22.41 -0.41
C ALA A 256 12.13 23.63 -0.80
N THR A 257 12.73 24.68 -1.38
CA THR A 257 11.97 25.86 -1.85
C THR A 257 11.04 25.54 -3.01
N GLN A 258 11.35 24.50 -3.80
CA GLN A 258 10.48 23.97 -4.85
C GLN A 258 9.39 23.02 -4.31
N GLY A 259 9.26 22.88 -2.99
CA GLY A 259 8.24 22.08 -2.32
C GLY A 259 8.52 20.57 -2.33
N LEU A 260 9.76 20.13 -2.49
CA LEU A 260 10.10 18.71 -2.41
C LEU A 260 9.86 18.18 -0.99
N PHE A 261 9.02 17.15 -0.88
CA PHE A 261 8.86 16.42 0.37
C PHE A 261 10.14 15.65 0.71
N THR A 262 10.68 15.88 1.90
CA THR A 262 11.82 15.14 2.45
C THR A 262 11.40 14.32 3.66
N MET A 263 11.77 13.05 3.66
CA MET A 263 11.44 12.10 4.72
C MET A 263 12.15 12.42 6.04
N ILE A 264 13.35 13.00 5.98
CA ILE A 264 14.06 13.47 7.18
C ILE A 264 13.25 14.56 7.90
N ALA A 265 12.88 15.64 7.20
CA ALA A 265 12.12 16.73 7.81
C ALA A 265 10.76 16.25 8.34
N ALA A 266 10.08 15.37 7.59
CA ALA A 266 8.82 14.78 8.03
C ALA A 266 8.96 13.93 9.31
N ARG A 267 10.11 13.25 9.49
CA ARG A 267 10.41 12.51 10.71
C ARG A 267 10.73 13.42 11.87
N GLU A 268 11.50 14.49 11.64
CA GLU A 268 11.81 15.49 12.67
C GLU A 268 10.54 16.13 13.22
N LEU A 269 9.64 16.55 12.33
CA LEU A 269 8.31 17.06 12.72
C LEU A 269 7.53 16.02 13.53
N ALA A 270 7.50 14.76 13.08
CA ALA A 270 6.79 13.69 13.80
C ALA A 270 7.42 13.33 15.16
N SER A 271 8.72 13.59 15.36
CA SER A 271 9.38 13.42 16.66
C SER A 271 9.18 14.60 17.60
N GLN A 272 8.93 15.79 17.08
CA GLN A 272 8.66 17.00 17.88
C GLN A 272 7.22 17.06 18.40
N SER A 273 6.30 16.32 17.77
CA SER A 273 4.89 16.21 18.21
C SER A 273 4.65 15.09 19.24
N ARG A 274 5.71 14.53 19.83
CA ARG A 274 5.67 13.52 20.90
C ARG A 274 6.29 14.10 22.15
#